data_AF-A0A430QA61-F1
#
_entry.id   AF-A0A430QA61-F1
#
_cell.length_a   1.000
_cell.length_b   1.000
_cell.length_c   1.000
_cell.angle_alpha   90.00
_cell.angle_beta   90.00
_cell.angle_gamma   90.00
#
_symmetry.space_group_name_H-M   'P 1'
#
loop_
_entity.id
_entity.type
_entity.pdbx_description
1 polymer ?
#
loop_
_entity_poly.entity_id
_entity_poly.type
_entity_poly.pdbx_seq_one_letter_code
_entity_poly.pdbx_strand_id
1 'polypeptide(L)' 'MPPNVVSGKAAKKASKFKLPKVDKKKKSRRKESYAINIYKVLRQVHPDTGIPSKAMSIMNSFVNDIFERIATEANRLSL' A
#
# COMPACT_ATOMS: atom_id res chain seq x y z
N MET A 1 -63.30 -37.34 0.05
CA MET A 1 -62.33 -37.92 1.02
C MET A 1 -61.05 -37.07 0.96
N PRO A 2 -60.51 -36.61 2.11
CA PRO A 2 -59.26 -35.80 2.24
C PRO A 2 -58.01 -36.72 2.14
N PRO A 3 -56.70 -36.33 2.34
CA PRO A 3 -56.12 -35.14 2.98
C PRO A 3 -54.75 -34.59 2.43
N ASN A 4 -54.28 -33.52 3.09
CA ASN A 4 -52.88 -33.06 3.29
C ASN A 4 -51.87 -34.20 3.58
N VAL A 5 -50.62 -34.14 3.06
CA VAL A 5 -49.34 -34.33 3.81
C VAL A 5 -48.04 -34.24 2.96
N VAL A 6 -47.14 -33.35 3.44
CA VAL A 6 -45.65 -33.39 3.62
C VAL A 6 -44.61 -33.57 2.48
N SER A 7 -43.51 -32.81 2.69
CA SER A 7 -42.08 -33.19 2.60
C SER A 7 -41.24 -32.73 1.39
N GLY A 8 -40.33 -31.76 1.62
CA GLY A 8 -39.01 -31.80 0.98
C GLY A 8 -38.29 -30.48 0.67
N LYS A 9 -37.28 -30.15 1.49
CA LYS A 9 -35.98 -29.52 1.13
C LYS A 9 -35.96 -28.15 0.42
N ALA A 10 -35.42 -27.13 1.10
CA ALA A 10 -34.02 -26.70 0.92
C ALA A 10 -33.80 -25.26 1.40
N ALA A 11 -32.79 -25.11 2.24
CA ALA A 11 -32.36 -23.89 2.90
C ALA A 11 -31.82 -22.82 1.94
N LYS A 12 -32.13 -21.55 2.21
CA LYS A 12 -31.15 -20.46 2.13
C LYS A 12 -31.33 -19.51 3.31
N LYS A 13 -30.65 -19.80 4.42
CA LYS A 13 -30.36 -18.82 5.47
C LYS A 13 -29.59 -17.67 4.82
N ALA A 14 -30.17 -16.48 4.85
CA ALA A 14 -29.47 -15.23 4.53
C ALA A 14 -28.30 -15.05 5.51
N SER A 15 -27.12 -15.46 5.07
CA SER A 15 -25.86 -15.17 5.74
C SER A 15 -25.63 -13.66 5.66
N LYS A 16 -25.91 -12.98 6.77
CA LYS A 16 -25.41 -11.63 7.03
C LYS A 16 -23.90 -11.63 6.77
N PHE A 17 -23.46 -11.06 5.66
CA PHE A 17 -22.06 -10.73 5.44
C PHE A 17 -21.67 -9.74 6.54
N LYS A 18 -21.00 -10.25 7.58
CA LYS A 18 -20.30 -9.41 8.53
C LYS A 18 -19.16 -8.75 7.75
N LEU A 19 -19.30 -7.47 7.43
CA LEU A 19 -18.14 -6.65 7.07
C LEU A 19 -17.12 -6.81 8.21
N PRO A 20 -15.87 -7.19 7.93
CA PRO A 20 -14.83 -7.07 8.94
C PRO A 20 -14.75 -5.59 9.33
N LYS A 21 -15.00 -5.30 10.61
CA LYS A 21 -14.66 -4.00 11.19
C LYS A 21 -13.15 -3.87 11.02
N VAL A 22 -12.73 -3.16 9.98
CA VAL A 22 -11.37 -2.64 9.90
C VAL A 22 -11.26 -1.70 11.09
N ASP A 23 -10.63 -2.18 12.16
CA ASP A 23 -10.04 -1.34 13.17
C ASP A 23 -9.19 -0.32 12.42
N LYS A 24 -9.72 0.90 12.29
CA LYS A 24 -9.02 2.03 11.67
C LYS A 24 -7.86 2.36 12.60
N LYS A 25 -6.78 1.59 12.51
CA LYS A 25 -5.48 1.94 13.06
C LYS A 25 -5.23 3.37 12.60
N LYS A 26 -5.07 4.26 13.58
CA LYS A 26 -4.73 5.68 13.41
C LYS A 26 -3.89 5.81 12.13
N LYS A 27 -4.36 6.59 11.15
CA LYS A 27 -3.60 6.92 9.94
C LYS A 27 -2.19 7.30 10.39
N SER A 28 -1.25 6.39 10.23
CA SER A 28 0.14 6.63 10.59
C SER A 28 0.57 7.84 9.79
N ARG A 29 1.20 8.81 10.44
CA ARG A 29 1.70 10.03 9.80
C ARG A 29 2.49 9.58 8.57
N ARG A 30 2.11 10.07 7.39
CA ARG A 30 2.73 9.67 6.12
C ARG A 30 4.23 9.88 6.28
N LYS A 31 5.02 8.80 6.27
CA LYS A 31 6.48 8.91 6.24
C LYS A 31 6.85 9.63 4.96
N GLU A 32 7.59 10.73 5.07
CA GLU A 32 8.20 11.37 3.92
C GLU A 32 9.17 10.37 3.28
N SER A 33 9.00 10.14 1.98
CA SER A 33 9.74 9.14 1.23
C SER A 33 9.71 9.49 -0.26
N TYR A 34 10.82 9.17 -0.93
CA TYR A 34 11.00 9.31 -2.37
C TYR A 34 10.44 8.14 -3.19
N ALA A 35 9.76 7.17 -2.56
CA ALA A 35 9.31 5.93 -3.20
C ALA A 35 8.45 6.16 -4.47
N ILE A 36 7.60 7.20 -4.48
CA ILE A 36 6.77 7.53 -5.65
C ILE A 36 7.64 7.94 -6.83
N ASN A 37 8.67 8.76 -6.59
CA ASN A 37 9.54 9.26 -7.64
C ASN A 37 10.46 8.15 -8.15
N ILE A 38 11.01 7.33 -7.25
CA ILE A 38 11.79 6.13 -7.59
C ILE A 38 10.95 5.20 -8.49
N TYR A 39 9.69 4.96 -8.14
CA TYR A 39 8.79 4.14 -8.95
C TYR A 39 8.49 4.77 -10.31
N LYS A 40 8.21 6.07 -10.37
CA LYS A 40 7.96 6.79 -11.64
C LYS A 40 9.14 6.68 -12.60
N VAL A 41 10.35 6.93 -12.11
CA VAL A 41 11.57 6.83 -12.92
C VAL A 41 11.79 5.40 -13.36
N LEU A 42 11.66 4.42 -12.46
CA LEU A 42 11.81 3.00 -12.80
C LEU A 42 10.87 2.59 -13.93
N ARG A 43 9.59 3.00 -13.88
CA ARG A 43 8.61 2.68 -14.94
C ARG A 43 8.90 3.37 -16.27
N GLN A 44 9.58 4.51 -16.24
CA GLN A 44 10.00 5.21 -17.46
C GLN A 44 11.16 4.49 -18.16
N VAL A 45 12.14 3.96 -17.41
CA VAL A 45 13.30 3.25 -17.99
C VAL A 45 13.08 1.75 -18.18
N HIS A 46 12.29 1.11 -17.31
CA HIS A 46 12.02 -0.33 -17.34
C HIS A 46 10.53 -0.61 -17.05
N PRO A 47 9.65 -0.54 -18.07
CA PRO A 47 8.22 -0.74 -17.92
C PRO A 47 7.80 -2.14 -17.48
N ASP A 48 8.66 -3.16 -17.57
CA ASP A 48 8.29 -4.54 -17.22
C ASP A 48 8.96 -5.04 -15.93
N THR A 49 9.80 -4.20 -15.31
CA THR A 49 10.56 -4.55 -14.12
C THR A 49 9.91 -3.99 -12.85
N GLY A 50 9.82 -4.82 -11.82
CA GLY A 50 9.41 -4.42 -10.47
C GLY A 50 10.62 -4.20 -9.54
N ILE A 51 10.43 -3.45 -8.46
CA ILE A 51 11.45 -3.25 -7.43
C ILE A 51 11.01 -3.86 -6.10
N PRO A 52 11.83 -4.72 -5.47
CA PRO A 52 11.55 -5.25 -4.14
C PRO A 52 11.50 -4.16 -3.07
N SER A 53 10.74 -4.37 -1.99
CA SER A 53 10.61 -3.41 -0.88
C SER A 53 11.96 -3.07 -0.22
N LYS A 54 12.86 -4.07 -0.07
CA LYS A 54 14.21 -3.87 0.45
C LYS A 54 15.04 -2.93 -0.45
N ALA A 55 14.98 -3.15 -1.77
CA ALA A 55 15.66 -2.30 -2.74
C ALA A 55 15.07 -0.88 -2.74
N MET A 56 13.74 -0.74 -2.65
CA MET A 56 13.08 0.56 -2.50
C MET A 56 13.57 1.31 -1.25
N SER A 57 13.72 0.62 -0.12
CA SER A 57 14.25 1.23 1.10
C SER A 57 15.70 1.71 0.94
N ILE A 58 16.55 0.92 0.27
CA ILE A 58 17.94 1.29 -0.01
C ILE A 58 17.98 2.54 -0.91
N MET A 59 17.18 2.55 -1.98
CA MET A 59 17.07 3.69 -2.89
C MET A 59 16.59 4.96 -2.18
N ASN A 60 15.62 4.83 -1.26
CA ASN A 60 15.16 5.97 -0.47
C ASN A 60 16.26 6.55 0.42
N SER A 61 17.07 5.71 1.07
CA SER A 61 18.21 6.16 1.87
C SER A 61 19.32 6.77 1.00
N PHE A 62 19.58 6.22 -0.18
CA PHE A 62 20.55 6.77 -1.13
C PHE A 62 20.19 8.21 -1.53
N VAL A 63 18.92 8.47 -1.88
CA VAL A 63 18.47 9.82 -2.21
C VAL A 63 18.62 10.78 -1.03
N ASN A 64 18.32 10.33 0.19
CA ASN A 64 18.53 11.14 1.39
C ASN A 64 20.01 11.52 1.61
N ASP A 65 20.94 10.57 1.51
CA ASP A 65 22.38 10.84 1.67
C ASP A 65 22.87 11.89 0.68
N ILE A 66 22.48 11.77 -0.60
CA ILE A 66 22.82 12.77 -1.61
C ILE A 66 22.16 14.12 -1.32
N PHE A 67 20.89 14.13 -0.91
CA PHE A 67 20.19 15.36 -0.55
C PHE A 67 20.85 16.09 0.62
N GLU A 68 21.22 15.37 1.69
CA GLU A 68 21.90 15.94 2.85
C GLU A 68 23.28 16.50 2.50
N ARG A 69 24.03 15.81 1.63
CA ARG A 69 25.32 16.32 1.11
C ARG A 69 25.13 17.61 0.32
N ILE A 70 24.15 17.66 -0.57
CA ILE A 70 23.85 18.87 -1.36
C ILE A 70 23.42 20.01 -0.44
N ALA A 71 22.53 19.76 0.54
CA ALA A 71 22.10 20.76 1.49
C ALA A 71 23.27 21.31 2.33
N THR A 72 24.19 20.43 2.73
CA THR A 72 25.40 20.82 3.47
C THR A 72 26.30 21.73 2.63
N GLU A 73 26.56 21.39 1.37
CA GLU A 73 27.36 22.22 0.47
C GLU A 73 26.66 23.53 0.11
N ALA A 74 25.34 23.51 -0.10
CA ALA A 74 24.56 24.73 -0.32
C ALA A 74 24.64 25.68 0.88
N ASN A 75 24.56 25.16 2.11
CA ASN A 75 24.74 25.94 3.33
C ASN A 75 26.16 26.53 3.43
N ARG A 76 27.19 25.77 3.04
CA ARG A 76 28.59 26.27 2.99
C ARG A 76 28.79 27.40 1.99
N LEU A 77 28.11 27.35 0.84
CA LEU A 77 28.19 28.39 -0.18
C LEU A 77 27.37 29.65 0.16
N SER A 78 26.39 29.52 1.05
CA SER A 78 25.53 30.64 1.47
C SER A 78 26.14 31.50 2.59
N LEU A 79 27.16 30.99 3.29
CA LEU A 79 27.89 31.68 4.35
C LEU A 79 29.18 32.29 3.80
#